data_AF-A0A2H0AKR7-F1
#
_entry.id   AF-A0A2H0AKR7-F1
#
_cell.length_a   1.000
_cell.length_b   1.000
_cell.length_c   1.000
_cell.angle_alpha   90.00
_cell.angle_beta   90.00
_cell.angle_gamma   90.00
#
_symmetry.space_group_name_H-M   'P 1'
#
loop_
_entity.id
_entity.type
_entity.pdbx_description
1 polymer ?
#
loop_
_entity_poly.entity_id
_entity_poly.type
_entity_poly.pdbx_seq_one_letter_code
_entity_poly.pdbx_strand_id
1 'polypeptide(L)'
;MAAVFEKEGIRYEYSKFFLVKNGTKQREVDFVLKTPVMPKRCNNGPVKYIEMKGRITSAARKQHDELAGIGVVTFIITGKLVRFYEKNGFLEESN
;
A
#
# COMPACT_ATOMS: atom_id res chain seq x y z
N MET A 1 5.33 -9.78 0.77
CA MET A 1 5.03 -8.47 1.42
C MET A 1 4.76 -8.64 2.89
N ALA A 2 3.76 -9.45 3.29
CA ALA A 2 3.54 -9.87 4.69
C ALA A 2 4.85 -10.24 5.43
N ALA A 3 5.63 -11.18 4.88
CA ALA A 3 6.93 -11.57 5.44
C ALA A 3 7.95 -10.42 5.56
N VAL A 4 7.88 -9.40 4.68
CA VAL A 4 8.74 -8.20 4.78
C VAL A 4 8.29 -7.36 5.97
N PHE A 5 6.99 -7.14 6.14
CA PHE A 5 6.47 -6.41 7.29
C PHE A 5 6.79 -7.11 8.61
N GLU A 6 6.59 -8.42 8.67
CA GLU A 6 6.89 -9.23 9.86
C GLU A 6 8.37 -9.13 10.26
N LYS A 7 9.28 -9.26 9.28
CA LYS A 7 10.73 -9.13 9.51
C LYS A 7 11.11 -7.74 10.02
N GLU A 8 10.43 -6.70 9.55
CA GLU A 8 10.69 -5.30 9.90
C GLU A 8 9.86 -4.83 11.11
N GLY A 9 9.10 -5.72 11.77
CA GLY A 9 8.26 -5.37 12.93
C GLY A 9 7.04 -4.48 12.59
N ILE A 10 6.70 -4.33 11.31
CA ILE A 10 5.59 -3.48 10.85
C ILE A 10 4.27 -4.22 11.05
N ARG A 11 3.38 -3.64 11.87
CA ARG A 11 2.04 -4.18 12.12
C ARG A 11 1.06 -3.80 11.02
N TYR A 12 0.26 -4.76 10.55
CA TYR A 12 -0.69 -4.56 9.47
C TYR A 12 -1.99 -5.36 9.65
N GLU A 13 -3.01 -5.00 8.88
CA GLU A 13 -4.22 -5.79 8.64
C GLU A 13 -4.20 -6.28 7.18
N TYR A 14 -4.64 -7.52 6.96
CA TYR A 14 -4.94 -8.01 5.61
C TYR A 14 -6.24 -7.40 5.12
N SER A 15 -6.33 -7.17 3.81
CA SER A 15 -7.55 -6.92 3.03
C SER A 15 -8.57 -6.00 3.70
N LYS A 16 -8.67 -4.76 3.21
CA LYS A 16 -9.71 -3.82 3.66
C LYS A 16 -10.53 -3.30 2.49
N PHE A 17 -11.85 -3.41 2.65
CA PHE A 17 -12.81 -2.89 1.68
C PHE A 17 -13.20 -1.44 1.99
N PHE A 18 -13.27 -0.65 0.93
CA PHE A 18 -13.72 0.74 0.96
C PHE A 18 -14.83 0.94 -0.05
N LEU A 19 -15.85 1.69 0.36
CA LEU A 19 -16.92 2.14 -0.53
C LEU A 19 -16.45 3.36 -1.30
N VAL A 20 -16.46 3.27 -2.64
CA VAL A 20 -16.16 4.35 -3.57
C VAL A 20 -17.40 4.68 -4.40
N LYS A 21 -17.34 5.78 -5.17
CA LYS A 21 -18.45 6.26 -6.01
C LYS A 21 -19.76 6.41 -5.21
N ASN A 22 -19.71 7.22 -4.16
CA ASN A 22 -20.87 7.50 -3.30
C ASN A 22 -21.54 6.25 -2.73
N GLY A 23 -20.77 5.22 -2.35
CA GLY A 23 -21.32 4.00 -1.75
C GLY A 23 -21.71 2.90 -2.73
N THR A 24 -21.66 3.14 -4.04
CA THR A 24 -22.18 2.19 -5.05
C THR A 24 -21.21 1.11 -5.47
N LYS A 25 -19.93 1.23 -5.11
CA LYS A 25 -18.88 0.30 -5.53
C LYS A 25 -17.90 0.02 -4.41
N GLN A 26 -17.43 -1.22 -4.30
CA GLN A 26 -16.37 -1.60 -3.36
C GLN A 26 -15.02 -1.72 -4.05
N ARG A 27 -13.98 -1.27 -3.34
CA ARG A 27 -12.56 -1.44 -3.67
C ARG A 27 -11.83 -2.04 -2.50
N GLU A 28 -10.86 -2.88 -2.81
CA GLU A 28 -10.07 -3.61 -1.81
C GLU A 28 -8.62 -3.13 -1.85
N VAL A 29 -8.05 -2.94 -0.67
CA VAL A 29 -6.62 -2.72 -0.46
C VAL A 29 -6.05 -3.97 0.20
N ASP A 30 -4.93 -4.49 -0.30
CA ASP A 30 -4.34 -5.75 0.17
C ASP A 30 -3.80 -5.67 1.61
N PHE A 31 -3.20 -4.54 1.99
CA PHE A 31 -2.66 -4.33 3.34
C PHE A 31 -2.95 -2.93 3.87
N VAL A 32 -3.28 -2.86 5.17
CA VAL A 32 -3.40 -1.60 5.90
C VAL A 32 -2.40 -1.59 7.05
N LEU A 33 -1.44 -0.69 7.00
CA LEU A 33 -0.44 -0.54 8.05
C LEU A 33 -1.05 0.18 9.25
N LYS A 34 -0.76 -0.32 10.46
CA LYS A 34 -1.24 0.29 11.71
C LYS A 34 -0.61 1.67 11.93
N THR A 35 0.68 1.77 11.62
CA THR A 35 1.44 3.02 11.58
C THR A 35 1.90 3.24 10.14
N PRO A 36 1.72 4.44 9.55
CA PRO A 36 2.29 4.75 8.25
C PRO A 36 3.82 4.57 8.25
N VAL A 37 4.39 4.12 7.13
CA VAL A 37 5.84 3.90 7.01
C VAL A 37 6.40 4.68 5.83
N MET A 38 7.66 5.07 5.92
CA MET A 38 8.37 5.74 4.83
C MET A 38 9.14 4.70 3.99
N PRO A 39 8.68 4.37 2.77
CA PRO A 39 9.45 3.49 1.89
C PRO A 39 10.80 4.11 1.50
N LYS A 40 11.89 3.33 1.63
CA LYS A 40 13.23 3.74 1.19
C LYS A 40 13.20 4.11 -0.30
N ARG A 41 13.68 5.32 -0.63
CA ARG A 41 13.79 5.88 -1.99
C ARG A 41 12.47 6.13 -2.75
N CYS A 42 11.33 6.15 -2.08
CA CYS A 42 10.09 6.66 -2.67
C CYS A 42 9.79 8.05 -2.10
N ASN A 43 9.81 9.08 -2.95
CA ASN A 43 9.43 10.46 -2.57
C ASN A 43 7.91 10.64 -2.39
N ASN A 44 7.19 9.56 -2.12
CA ASN A 44 5.72 9.55 -2.10
C ASN A 44 5.14 9.81 -0.70
N GLY A 45 5.98 10.21 0.26
CA GLY A 45 5.56 10.42 1.64
C GLY A 45 5.18 9.13 2.36
N PRO A 46 4.60 9.25 3.57
CA PRO A 46 4.29 8.11 4.42
C PRO A 46 3.16 7.28 3.80
N VAL A 47 3.34 5.97 3.81
CA VAL A 47 2.43 4.99 3.22
C VAL A 47 1.66 4.27 4.30
N LYS A 48 0.33 4.28 4.20
CA LYS A 48 -0.57 3.53 5.10
C LYS A 48 -1.28 2.37 4.41
N TYR A 49 -1.66 2.55 3.15
CA TYR A 49 -2.45 1.60 2.38
C TYR A 49 -1.59 1.02 1.26
N ILE A 50 -1.55 -0.30 1.11
CA ILE A 50 -0.70 -0.97 0.13
C ILE A 50 -1.54 -1.88 -0.76
N GLU A 51 -1.34 -1.72 -2.07
CA GLU A 51 -1.96 -2.57 -3.08
C GLU A 51 -0.90 -3.41 -3.81
N MET A 52 -1.10 -4.71 -3.83
CA MET A 52 -0.23 -5.67 -4.51
C MET A 52 -0.73 -5.88 -5.93
N LYS A 53 0.08 -5.54 -6.93
CA LYS A 53 -0.26 -5.77 -8.35
C LYS A 53 0.91 -6.42 -9.08
N GLY A 54 0.64 -7.43 -9.92
CA GLY A 54 1.70 -8.01 -10.77
C GLY A 54 2.33 -6.98 -11.72
N ARG A 55 1.50 -6.07 -12.26
CA ARG A 55 1.89 -4.93 -13.09
C ARG A 55 0.93 -3.76 -12.89
N ILE A 56 1.38 -2.53 -13.11
CA ILE A 56 0.53 -1.34 -13.01
C ILE A 56 -0.29 -1.18 -14.31
N THR A 57 -1.51 -1.72 -14.30
CA THR A 57 -2.47 -1.60 -15.40
C THR A 57 -3.30 -0.32 -15.29
N SER A 58 -4.04 0.03 -16.35
CA SER A 58 -5.02 1.12 -16.28
C SER A 58 -6.13 0.86 -15.26
N ALA A 59 -6.50 -0.40 -15.04
CA ALA A 59 -7.46 -0.76 -13.99
C ALA A 59 -6.90 -0.52 -12.59
N ALA A 60 -5.61 -0.82 -12.36
CA ALA A 60 -4.94 -0.53 -11.10
C ALA A 60 -4.85 0.98 -10.83
N ARG A 61 -4.48 1.78 -11.85
CA ARG A 61 -4.48 3.25 -11.76
C ARG A 61 -5.87 3.79 -11.43
N LYS A 62 -6.91 3.32 -12.14
CA LYS A 62 -8.29 3.72 -11.88
C LYS A 62 -8.74 3.40 -10.46
N GLN A 63 -8.37 2.24 -9.92
CA GLN A 63 -8.69 1.88 -8.54
C GLN A 63 -7.97 2.80 -7.54
N HIS A 64 -6.69 3.08 -7.78
CA HIS A 64 -5.93 4.04 -6.98
C HIS A 64 -6.59 5.42 -6.98
N ASP A 65 -6.99 5.93 -8.14
CA ASP A 65 -7.67 7.24 -8.26
C ASP A 65 -9.04 7.23 -7.53
N GLU A 66 -9.82 6.15 -7.68
CA GLU A 66 -11.11 5.99 -6.99
C GLU A 66 -10.96 5.95 -5.46
N LEU A 67 -9.89 5.34 -4.94
CA LEU A 67 -9.58 5.30 -3.50
C LEU A 67 -9.01 6.64 -3.01
N ALA A 68 -8.15 7.29 -3.79
CA ALA A 68 -7.61 8.61 -3.47
C ALA A 68 -8.72 9.67 -3.36
N GLY A 69 -9.75 9.57 -4.21
CA GLY A 69 -10.93 10.45 -4.16
C GLY A 69 -11.73 10.40 -2.85
N ILE A 70 -11.52 9.39 -2.00
CA ILE A 70 -12.12 9.27 -0.66
C ILE A 70 -11.07 9.37 0.47
N GLY A 71 -9.86 9.85 0.17
CA GLY A 71 -8.77 10.01 1.14
C GLY A 71 -7.96 8.74 1.42
N VAL A 72 -8.16 7.65 0.67
CA VAL A 72 -7.41 6.40 0.80
C VAL A 72 -6.31 6.37 -0.25
N VAL A 73 -5.16 6.98 0.07
CA VAL A 73 -4.02 7.01 -0.85
C VAL A 73 -3.23 5.70 -0.76
N THR A 74 -3.24 4.91 -1.82
CA THR A 74 -2.58 3.61 -1.86
C THR A 74 -1.19 3.67 -2.48
N PHE A 75 -0.27 2.88 -1.95
CA PHE A 75 1.02 2.62 -2.55
C PHE A 75 0.98 1.27 -3.30
N ILE A 76 1.06 1.34 -4.63
CA ILE A 76 1.02 0.15 -5.47
C ILE A 76 2.40 -0.52 -5.50
N ILE A 77 2.49 -1.71 -4.91
CA ILE A 77 3.70 -2.53 -4.89
C ILE A 77 3.58 -3.63 -5.94
N THR A 78 4.60 -3.70 -6.81
CA THR A 78 4.76 -4.81 -7.76
C THR A 78 5.75 -5.85 -7.26
N GLY A 79 5.77 -7.04 -7.87
CA GLY A 79 6.73 -8.09 -7.50
C GLY A 79 8.20 -7.67 -7.55
N LYS A 80 8.56 -6.74 -8.46
CA LYS A 80 9.91 -6.15 -8.50
C LYS A 80 10.20 -5.30 -7.25
N LEU A 81 9.21 -4.53 -6.79
CA LEU A 81 9.33 -3.72 -5.58
C LEU A 81 9.32 -4.56 -4.31
N VAL A 82 8.59 -5.69 -4.28
CA VAL A 82 8.68 -6.64 -3.15
C VAL A 82 10.11 -7.09 -2.93
N ARG A 83 10.80 -7.56 -3.98
CA ARG A 83 12.21 -7.98 -3.90
C ARG A 83 13.14 -6.86 -3.47
N PHE A 84 12.84 -5.63 -3.88
CA PHE A 84 13.59 -4.47 -3.40
C PHE A 84 13.44 -4.29 -1.89
N TYR A 85 12.22 -4.34 -1.35
CA TYR A 85 12.00 -4.20 0.09
C TYR A 85 12.46 -5.41 0.91
N GLU A 86 12.42 -6.62 0.37
CA GLU A 86 13.01 -7.81 1.01
C GLU A 86 14.51 -7.61 1.30
N LYS A 87 15.22 -6.94 0.38
CA LYS A 87 16.66 -6.66 0.51
C LYS A 87 16.95 -5.40 1.34
N ASN A 88 16.14 -4.37 1.23
CA ASN A 88 16.46 -3.04 1.75
C ASN A 88 15.64 -2.62 2.97
N GLY A 89 14.51 -3.28 3.25
CA GLY A 89 13.59 -2.92 4.33
C GLY A 89 12.83 -1.61 4.08
N PHE A 90 12.17 -1.12 5.12
CA PHE A 90 11.51 0.20 5.16
C PHE A 90 12.32 1.19 6.01
N LEU A 91 12.05 2.49 5.92
CA LEU A 91 12.44 3.41 6.98
C LEU A 91 11.31 3.42 7.99
N GLU A 92 11.61 3.06 9.24
CA GLU A 92 10.81 3.56 10.35
C GLU A 92 10.97 5.08 10.36
N GLU A 93 9.84 5.78 10.48
CA GLU A 93 9.87 7.18 10.86
C GLU A 93 10.53 7.22 12.24
N SER A 94 11.77 7.69 12.27
CA SER A 94 12.51 7.83 13.52
C SER A 94 11.85 8.99 14.28
N ASN A 95 11.17 8.64 15.37
CA ASN A 95 10.61 9.49 16.46
C ASN A 95 10.62 11.01 16.25
#